data_AF-A0A5C6X828-F1
#
_entry.id   AF-A0A5C6X828-F1
#
_cell.length_a   1.000
_cell.length_b   1.000
_cell.length_c   1.000
_cell.angle_alpha   90.00
_cell.angle_beta   90.00
_cell.angle_gamma   90.00
#
_symmetry.space_group_name_H-M   'P 1'
#
loop_
_entity.id
_entity.type
_entity.pdbx_description
1 polymer ?
#
loop_
_entity_poly.entity_id
_entity_poly.type
_entity_poly.pdbx_seq_one_letter_code
_entity_poly.pdbx_strand_id
1 'polypeptide(L)'
;MAENKKRRRTANKRGARKGLRRSKTIALKKLSEAERQEIAEVFDSIESKRPAHRDQCRMAERPCPYVSCKYHLYLDVNPHTGSIKLNFPGLEVWELSETCALDVADRGGITLEEVGELLNLTRERIRQVEATGLEKLRDEYDD
;
A
#
# COMPACT_ATOMS: atom_id res chain seq x y z
N MET A 1 -10.98 35.68 12.41
CA MET A 1 -11.02 34.52 13.33
C MET A 1 -11.32 33.30 12.49
N ALA A 2 -10.31 32.46 12.24
CA ALA A 2 -10.39 31.36 11.28
C ALA A 2 -11.16 30.17 11.87
N GLU A 3 -12.22 29.76 11.20
CA GLU A 3 -13.11 28.69 11.63
C GLU A 3 -12.46 27.32 11.44
N ASN A 4 -12.22 26.64 12.56
CA ASN A 4 -11.58 25.34 12.66
C ASN A 4 -12.48 24.23 12.07
N LYS A 5 -12.25 23.88 10.81
CA LYS A 5 -12.96 22.80 10.10
C LYS A 5 -12.55 21.44 10.67
N LYS A 6 -13.27 20.98 11.70
CA LYS A 6 -13.15 19.65 12.31
C LYS A 6 -13.12 18.58 11.21
N ARG A 7 -11.97 17.91 11.04
CA ARG A 7 -11.83 16.68 10.23
C ARG A 7 -12.87 15.67 10.72
N ARG A 8 -13.81 15.30 9.84
CA ARG A 8 -14.81 14.26 10.11
C ARG A 8 -14.08 12.95 10.41
N ARG A 9 -14.05 12.55 11.69
CA ARG A 9 -13.74 11.16 12.09
C ARG A 9 -14.92 10.31 11.64
N THR A 10 -14.74 9.48 10.62
CA THR A 10 -15.73 8.51 10.17
C THR A 10 -15.88 7.42 11.22
N ALA A 11 -16.75 7.67 12.19
CA ALA A 11 -17.27 6.67 13.08
C ALA A 11 -18.22 5.76 12.29
N ASN A 12 -17.72 4.64 11.75
CA ASN A 12 -18.61 3.57 11.28
C ASN A 12 -18.12 2.19 11.73
N LYS A 13 -18.34 1.92 13.02
CA LYS A 13 -18.19 0.60 13.63
C LYS A 13 -19.22 -0.35 12.99
N ARG A 14 -18.75 -1.37 12.26
CA ARG A 14 -19.48 -2.56 11.75
C ARG A 14 -20.15 -2.46 10.36
N GLY A 15 -20.16 -1.30 9.70
CA GLY A 15 -20.81 -1.13 8.38
C GLY A 15 -19.89 -1.02 7.16
N ALA A 16 -18.61 -0.67 7.34
CA ALA A 16 -17.75 -0.22 6.24
C ALA A 16 -17.44 -1.29 5.17
N ARG A 17 -17.55 -2.59 5.48
CA ARG A 17 -17.28 -3.67 4.50
C ARG A 17 -18.45 -4.03 3.59
N LYS A 18 -19.65 -3.46 3.80
CA LYS A 18 -20.82 -3.77 2.99
C LYS A 18 -20.77 -2.98 1.68
N GLY A 19 -19.91 -3.42 0.75
CA GLY A 19 -19.82 -2.83 -0.60
C GLY A 19 -18.43 -2.83 -1.23
N LEU A 20 -17.35 -2.94 -0.45
CA LEU A 20 -16.01 -2.99 -1.04
C LEU A 20 -15.75 -4.36 -1.68
N ARG A 21 -15.32 -4.33 -2.95
CA ARG A 21 -14.91 -5.54 -3.68
C ARG A 21 -13.67 -6.14 -2.99
N ARG A 22 -13.57 -7.47 -2.98
CA ARG A 22 -12.36 -8.15 -2.53
C ARG A 22 -11.16 -7.72 -3.38
N SER A 23 -9.97 -7.77 -2.79
CA SER A 23 -8.73 -7.55 -3.52
C SER A 23 -8.66 -8.45 -4.77
N LYS A 24 -8.08 -7.92 -5.85
CA LYS A 24 -7.95 -8.63 -7.13
C LYS A 24 -6.48 -8.79 -7.46
N THR A 25 -6.07 -10.02 -7.74
CA THR A 25 -4.73 -10.30 -8.24
C THR A 25 -4.76 -10.39 -9.77
N ILE A 26 -3.84 -9.67 -10.41
CA ILE A 26 -3.56 -9.70 -11.84
C ILE A 26 -2.29 -10.53 -12.01
N ALA A 27 -2.41 -11.64 -12.75
CA ALA A 27 -1.26 -12.48 -13.07
C ALA A 27 -0.36 -11.79 -14.10
N LEU A 28 0.94 -12.08 -14.05
CA LEU A 28 1.90 -11.56 -15.02
C LEU A 28 1.61 -12.17 -16.40
N LYS A 29 1.47 -11.32 -17.42
CA LYS A 29 1.38 -11.75 -18.82
C LYS A 29 2.78 -12.25 -19.25
N LYS A 30 2.84 -13.37 -19.96
CA LYS A 30 4.07 -13.76 -20.65
C LYS A 30 4.34 -12.76 -21.78
N LEU A 31 5.41 -12.00 -21.64
CA LEU A 31 5.92 -11.09 -22.67
C LEU A 31 6.97 -11.81 -23.52
N SER A 32 6.93 -11.58 -24.82
CA SER A 32 8.00 -11.95 -25.75
C SER A 32 9.31 -11.24 -25.39
N GLU A 33 10.43 -11.74 -25.90
CA GLU A 33 11.75 -11.12 -25.66
C GLU A 33 11.81 -9.69 -26.20
N ALA A 34 11.25 -9.45 -27.40
CA ALA A 34 11.14 -8.12 -27.99
C ALA A 34 10.31 -7.16 -27.13
N GLU A 35 9.11 -7.58 -26.67
CA GLU A 35 8.27 -6.76 -25.78
C GLU A 35 8.99 -6.44 -24.46
N ARG A 36 9.79 -7.38 -23.91
CA ARG A 36 10.56 -7.15 -22.68
C ARG A 36 11.65 -6.11 -22.87
N GLN A 37 12.37 -6.17 -24.00
CA GLN A 37 13.44 -5.23 -24.31
C GLN A 37 12.90 -3.81 -24.46
N GLU A 38 11.80 -3.64 -25.21
CA GLU A 38 11.13 -2.33 -25.36
C GLU A 38 10.65 -1.77 -24.01
N ILE A 39 10.06 -2.61 -23.16
CA ILE A 39 9.59 -2.20 -21.83
C ILE A 39 10.76 -1.80 -20.93
N ALA A 40 11.89 -2.51 -20.98
CA ALA A 40 13.05 -2.23 -20.14
C ALA A 40 13.59 -0.81 -20.39
N GLU A 41 13.72 -0.41 -21.65
CA GLU A 41 14.21 0.94 -22.02
C GLU A 41 13.27 2.04 -21.51
N VAL A 42 11.96 1.85 -21.64
CA VAL A 42 10.96 2.79 -21.11
C VAL A 42 11.01 2.83 -19.59
N PHE A 43 11.15 1.67 -18.95
CA PHE A 43 11.14 1.53 -17.50
C PHE A 43 12.30 2.28 -16.84
N ASP A 44 13.52 2.17 -17.37
CA ASP A 44 14.69 2.86 -16.82
C ASP A 44 14.53 4.39 -16.82
N SER A 45 13.90 4.93 -17.86
CA SER A 45 13.61 6.37 -17.98
C SER A 45 12.57 6.87 -16.95
N ILE A 46 11.69 5.98 -16.49
CA ILE A 46 10.66 6.27 -15.49
C ILE A 46 11.24 6.07 -14.08
N GLU A 47 11.98 4.98 -13.87
CA GLU A 47 12.56 4.63 -12.57
C GLU A 47 13.57 5.70 -12.11
N SER A 48 14.36 6.25 -13.03
CA SER A 48 15.27 7.37 -12.75
C SER A 48 14.58 8.65 -12.25
N LYS A 49 13.27 8.82 -12.48
CA LYS A 49 12.47 9.95 -11.98
C LYS A 49 11.83 9.66 -10.62
N ARG A 50 11.90 8.42 -10.12
CA ARG A 50 11.35 8.04 -8.83
C ARG A 50 12.31 8.45 -7.71
N PRO A 51 11.82 9.02 -6.60
CA PRO A 51 12.64 9.28 -5.43
C PRO A 51 13.23 7.97 -4.90
N ALA A 52 14.55 7.95 -4.70
CA ALA A 52 15.27 6.79 -4.20
C ALA A 52 15.08 6.60 -2.70
N HIS A 53 14.83 7.70 -1.98
CA HIS A 53 14.83 7.75 -0.53
C HIS A 53 13.59 8.46 0.02
N ARG A 54 13.26 8.14 1.28
CA ARG A 54 12.03 8.61 1.94
C ARG A 54 12.03 10.12 2.14
N ASP A 55 13.17 10.72 2.48
CA ASP A 55 13.36 12.16 2.58
C ASP A 55 12.98 12.90 1.28
N GLN A 56 13.20 12.27 0.13
CA GLN A 56 12.85 12.83 -1.18
C GLN A 56 11.35 12.73 -1.49
N CYS A 57 10.63 11.75 -0.94
CA CYS A 57 9.20 11.54 -1.26
C CYS A 57 8.23 11.96 -0.15
N ARG A 58 8.71 12.15 1.08
CA ARG A 58 7.89 12.48 2.26
C ARG A 58 7.06 13.75 2.05
N MET A 59 7.67 14.78 1.46
CA MET A 59 7.05 16.08 1.20
C MET A 59 6.44 16.20 -0.21
N ALA A 60 6.45 15.13 -1.01
CA ALA A 60 5.85 15.11 -2.33
C ALA A 60 4.31 15.22 -2.23
N GLU A 61 3.67 15.47 -3.37
CA GLU A 61 2.21 15.57 -3.45
C GLU A 61 1.52 14.27 -3.00
N ARG A 62 0.28 14.43 -2.52
CA ARG A 62 -0.63 13.35 -2.17
C ARG A 62 -1.93 13.55 -2.94
N PRO A 63 -2.56 12.48 -3.47
CA PRO A 63 -2.20 11.04 -3.40
C PRO A 63 -0.84 10.70 -4.02
N CYS A 64 -0.11 9.72 -3.46
CA CYS A 64 1.24 9.37 -3.95
C CYS A 64 1.17 8.85 -5.40
N PRO A 65 1.95 9.40 -6.36
CA PRO A 65 1.91 8.94 -7.75
C PRO A 65 2.67 7.63 -7.98
N TYR A 66 3.55 7.23 -7.05
CA TYR A 66 4.44 6.08 -7.20
C TYR A 66 3.76 4.78 -6.74
N VAL A 67 2.73 4.37 -7.46
CA VAL A 67 1.87 3.22 -7.08
C VAL A 67 2.63 1.88 -7.01
N SER A 68 3.74 1.73 -7.72
CA SER A 68 4.60 0.54 -7.68
C SER A 68 5.55 0.49 -6.49
N CYS A 69 5.61 1.53 -5.65
CA CYS A 69 6.42 1.52 -4.45
C CYS A 69 5.94 0.42 -3.48
N LYS A 70 6.86 -0.34 -2.88
CA LYS A 70 6.55 -1.40 -1.89
C LYS A 70 5.76 -0.93 -0.67
N TYR A 71 5.74 0.37 -0.39
CA TYR A 71 5.00 0.97 0.73
C TYR A 71 3.65 1.57 0.30
N HIS A 72 3.28 1.46 -0.96
CA HIS A 72 2.05 2.02 -1.47
C HIS A 72 0.84 1.16 -1.06
N LEU A 73 -0.26 1.79 -0.64
CA LEU A 73 -1.44 1.06 -0.13
C LEU A 73 -2.42 0.62 -1.22
N TYR A 74 -2.25 1.10 -2.45
CA TYR A 74 -3.13 0.74 -3.57
C TYR A 74 -2.87 -0.64 -4.16
N LEU A 75 -1.61 -0.96 -4.44
CA LEU A 75 -1.19 -2.20 -5.09
C LEU A 75 0.06 -2.79 -4.44
N ASP A 76 0.18 -4.10 -4.52
CA ASP A 76 1.32 -4.88 -4.06
C ASP A 76 1.86 -5.73 -5.21
N VAL A 77 3.17 -5.67 -5.45
CA VAL A 77 3.84 -6.39 -6.53
C VAL A 77 4.67 -7.50 -5.92
N ASN A 78 4.36 -8.74 -6.28
CA ASN A 78 5.17 -9.88 -5.86
C ASN A 78 6.51 -9.86 -6.63
N PRO A 79 7.66 -9.73 -5.97
CA PRO A 79 8.95 -9.62 -6.64
C PRO A 79 9.39 -10.93 -7.32
N HIS A 80 8.86 -12.08 -6.89
CA HIS A 80 9.23 -13.39 -7.43
C HIS A 80 8.35 -13.80 -8.61
N THR A 81 7.05 -13.53 -8.55
CA THR A 81 6.09 -13.97 -9.58
C THR A 81 5.67 -12.85 -10.53
N GLY A 82 5.92 -11.58 -10.17
CA GLY A 82 5.45 -10.41 -10.89
C GLY A 82 3.93 -10.21 -10.84
N SER A 83 3.20 -10.97 -10.02
CA SER A 83 1.75 -10.78 -9.87
C SER A 83 1.46 -9.48 -9.13
N ILE A 84 0.44 -8.74 -9.57
CA ILE A 84 0.03 -7.47 -8.97
C ILE A 84 -1.28 -7.68 -8.21
N LYS A 85 -1.30 -7.41 -6.92
CA LYS A 85 -2.52 -7.42 -6.10
C LYS A 85 -3.03 -6.00 -5.91
N LEU A 86 -4.22 -5.71 -6.41
CA LEU A 86 -4.97 -4.49 -6.11
C LEU A 86 -5.72 -4.68 -4.79
N ASN A 87 -5.45 -3.84 -3.79
CA ASN A 87 -6.12 -3.94 -2.50
C ASN A 87 -7.60 -3.56 -2.62
N PHE A 88 -7.92 -2.49 -3.36
CA PHE A 88 -9.29 -2.01 -3.57
C PHE A 88 -9.62 -1.87 -5.06
N PRO A 89 -10.05 -2.93 -5.76
CA PRO A 89 -10.25 -2.89 -7.22
C PRO A 89 -11.42 -2.03 -7.70
N GLY A 90 -12.17 -1.42 -6.79
CA GLY A 90 -13.29 -0.52 -7.09
C GLY A 90 -13.06 0.90 -6.61
N LEU A 91 -11.84 1.23 -6.17
CA LEU A 91 -11.43 2.58 -5.81
C LEU A 91 -10.24 2.96 -6.69
N GLU A 92 -10.20 4.21 -7.10
CA GLU A 92 -9.04 4.83 -7.73
C GLU A 92 -8.08 5.37 -6.66
N VAL A 93 -6.85 5.70 -7.07
CA VAL A 93 -5.78 6.13 -6.14
C VAL A 93 -6.17 7.37 -5.32
N TRP A 94 -6.91 8.30 -5.92
CA TRP A 94 -7.39 9.52 -5.27
C TRP A 94 -8.61 9.32 -4.37
N GLU A 95 -9.22 8.14 -4.39
CA GLU A 95 -10.35 7.80 -3.52
C GLU A 95 -9.88 7.08 -2.24
N LEU A 96 -8.60 6.70 -2.16
CA LEU A 96 -8.03 6.09 -0.97
C LEU A 96 -7.90 7.12 0.17
N SER A 97 -8.17 6.67 1.39
CA SER A 97 -7.95 7.47 2.60
C SER A 97 -6.48 7.78 2.82
N GLU A 98 -5.60 6.82 2.52
CA GLU A 98 -4.15 6.92 2.64
C GLU A 98 -3.51 6.20 1.45
N THR A 99 -2.37 6.71 0.97
CA THR A 99 -1.62 6.10 -0.15
C THR A 99 -0.30 5.49 0.26
N CYS A 100 0.24 5.82 1.44
CA CYS A 100 1.57 5.39 1.86
C CYS A 100 1.56 4.82 3.29
N ALA A 101 2.04 3.59 3.44
CA ALA A 101 2.18 2.94 4.75
C ALA A 101 3.17 3.69 5.67
N LEU A 102 4.22 4.30 5.11
CA LEU A 102 5.18 5.09 5.90
C LEU A 102 4.56 6.40 6.43
N ASP A 103 3.68 7.06 5.66
CA ASP A 103 2.97 8.23 6.16
C ASP A 103 2.03 7.89 7.33
N VAL A 104 1.46 6.68 7.31
CA VAL A 104 0.63 6.19 8.40
C VAL A 104 1.49 5.85 9.61
N ALA A 105 2.61 5.15 9.41
CA ALA A 105 3.54 4.78 10.49
C ALA A 105 4.18 6.01 11.16
N ASP A 106 4.49 7.07 10.41
CA ASP A 106 5.04 8.33 10.93
C ASP A 106 4.10 9.01 11.96
N ARG A 107 2.80 8.67 11.96
CA ARG A 107 1.82 9.20 12.93
C ARG A 107 1.80 8.44 14.25
N GLY A 108 2.56 7.34 14.33
CA GLY A 108 2.57 6.41 15.46
C GLY A 108 1.75 5.15 15.20
N GLY A 109 1.51 4.38 16.26
CA GLY A 109 0.77 3.13 16.19
C GLY A 109 -0.71 3.34 15.88
N ILE A 110 -1.25 2.48 15.03
CA ILE A 110 -2.68 2.37 14.72
C ILE A 110 -3.20 0.99 15.13
N THR A 111 -4.51 0.85 15.26
CA THR A 111 -5.15 -0.41 15.67
C THR A 111 -5.13 -1.45 14.54
N LEU A 112 -5.24 -2.74 14.89
CA LEU A 112 -5.32 -3.84 13.91
C LEU A 112 -6.53 -3.69 12.97
N GLU A 113 -7.61 -3.11 13.47
CA GLU A 113 -8.80 -2.77 12.69
C GLU A 113 -8.49 -1.71 11.61
N GLU A 114 -7.82 -0.62 12.00
CA GLU A 114 -7.42 0.46 11.07
C GLU A 114 -6.44 -0.06 10.00
N VAL A 115 -5.46 -0.89 10.39
CA VAL A 115 -4.56 -1.54 9.42
C VAL A 115 -5.35 -2.42 8.44
N GLY A 116 -6.32 -3.17 8.96
CA GLY A 116 -7.20 -4.01 8.12
C GLY A 116 -8.02 -3.19 7.14
N GLU A 117 -8.51 -2.03 7.56
CA GLU A 117 -9.24 -1.09 6.69
C GLU A 117 -8.35 -0.49 5.60
N LEU A 118 -7.08 -0.22 5.87
CA LEU A 118 -6.13 0.32 4.89
C LEU A 118 -5.63 -0.71 3.87
N LEU A 119 -5.62 -2.00 4.21
CA LEU A 119 -5.08 -3.07 3.37
C LEU A 119 -6.14 -4.01 2.77
N ASN A 120 -7.43 -3.73 3.01
CA ASN A 120 -8.55 -4.61 2.67
C ASN A 120 -8.40 -6.02 3.27
N LEU A 121 -7.95 -6.09 4.53
CA LEU A 121 -7.73 -7.33 5.25
C LEU A 121 -8.65 -7.41 6.47
N THR A 122 -8.92 -8.65 6.91
CA THR A 122 -9.64 -8.85 8.17
C THR A 122 -8.70 -8.51 9.32
N ARG A 123 -9.27 -8.02 10.43
CA ARG A 123 -8.54 -7.78 11.68
C ARG A 123 -7.75 -9.02 12.12
N GLU A 124 -8.37 -10.19 12.02
CA GLU A 124 -7.71 -11.45 12.39
C GLU A 124 -6.53 -11.76 11.47
N ARG A 125 -6.62 -11.46 10.17
CA ARG A 125 -5.48 -11.62 9.27
C ARG A 125 -4.33 -10.68 9.64
N ILE A 126 -4.61 -9.44 10.01
CA ILE A 126 -3.57 -8.51 10.49
C ILE A 126 -2.94 -9.03 11.78
N ARG A 127 -3.74 -9.49 12.75
CA ARG A 127 -3.24 -10.09 14.00
C ARG A 127 -2.28 -11.25 13.74
N GLN A 128 -2.60 -12.13 12.78
CA GLN A 128 -1.73 -13.24 12.40
C GLN A 128 -0.40 -12.75 11.81
N VAL A 129 -0.46 -11.78 10.90
CA VAL A 129 0.75 -11.19 10.29
C VAL A 129 1.63 -10.53 11.35
N GLU A 130 1.02 -9.78 12.28
CA GLU A 130 1.73 -9.16 13.41
C GLU A 130 2.39 -10.22 14.29
N ALA A 131 1.66 -11.28 14.68
CA ALA A 131 2.21 -12.36 15.51
C ALA A 131 3.42 -13.03 14.83
N THR A 132 3.31 -13.37 13.54
CA THR A 132 4.43 -13.93 12.76
C THR A 132 5.60 -12.93 12.62
N GLY A 133 5.30 -11.63 12.49
CA GLY A 133 6.32 -10.59 12.44
C GLY A 133 7.09 -10.46 13.76
N LEU A 134 6.37 -10.49 14.89
CA LEU A 134 6.97 -10.44 16.23
C LEU A 134 7.82 -11.67 16.53
N GLU A 135 7.43 -12.85 16.07
CA GLU A 135 8.21 -14.09 16.20
C GLU A 135 9.54 -13.96 15.45
N LYS A 136 9.52 -13.55 14.18
CA LYS A 136 10.74 -13.34 13.39
C LYS A 136 11.70 -12.33 14.00
N LEU A 137 11.17 -11.26 14.58
CA LEU A 137 12.00 -10.27 15.26
C LEU A 137 12.67 -10.88 16.49
N ARG A 138 11.95 -11.69 17.29
CA ARG A 138 12.54 -12.35 18.45
C ARG A 138 13.68 -13.28 18.06
N ASP A 139 13.46 -14.11 17.04
CA ASP A 139 14.49 -15.03 16.54
C ASP A 139 15.77 -14.26 16.11
N GLU A 140 15.62 -13.10 15.45
CA GLU A 140 16.76 -12.25 15.04
C GLU A 140 17.52 -11.61 16.22
N TYR A 141 16.88 -11.42 17.38
CA TYR A 141 17.53 -10.86 18.57
C TYR A 141 18.11 -11.94 19.50
N ASP A 142 17.70 -13.19 19.37
CA ASP A 142 18.16 -14.32 20.19
C ASP A 142 19.41 -15.02 19.59
N ASP A 143 19.77 -14.72 18.33
CA ASP A 143 21.02 -15.10 17.65
C ASP A 143 22.13 -14.03 17.79
#